data_AF-A0A8K0DQS8-F1
#
_entry.id   AF-A0A8K0DQS8-F1
#
_cell.length_a   1.000
_cell.length_b   1.000
_cell.length_c   1.000
_cell.angle_alpha   90.00
_cell.angle_beta   90.00
_cell.angle_gamma   90.00
#
_symmetry.space_group_name_H-M   'P 1'
#
loop_
_entity.id
_entity.type
_entity.pdbx_description
1 polymer ?
#
loop_
_entity_poly.entity_id
_entity_poly.type
_entity_poly.pdbx_seq_one_letter_code
_entity_poly.pdbx_strand_id
1 'polypeptide(L)'
;MEKKMADREENPFEIQLLNYITNNEPVDTIRAFIKSYPETLTRKIDYPEYKPIFYIACSKLAKTINPNIVEALIESGANLYHTDKLHYDKEALHFATLGGNAKILQIIIKSLKPDKINSLSNENTALNLLIKEGNSEDSDFIECIQFLIHAGILILIIIIIIYYISKYTR
;
A
#
# COMPACT_ATOMS: atom_id res chain seq x y z
N MET A 1 -21.03 8.96 -30.03
CA MET A 1 -21.41 8.71 -28.62
C MET A 1 -20.46 9.52 -27.71
N GLU A 2 -20.29 10.81 -28.00
CA GLU A 2 -19.10 11.62 -27.63
C GLU A 2 -19.44 12.84 -26.77
N LYS A 3 -20.44 12.77 -25.89
CA LYS A 3 -20.93 13.95 -25.15
C LYS A 3 -21.02 13.77 -23.62
N LYS A 4 -20.04 13.10 -23.01
CA LYS A 4 -19.87 13.00 -21.54
C LYS A 4 -18.40 13.04 -21.07
N MET A 5 -17.54 13.78 -21.77
CA MET A 5 -16.10 13.90 -21.42
C MET A 5 -15.66 15.33 -21.05
N ALA A 6 -16.60 16.26 -20.80
CA ALA A 6 -16.28 17.69 -20.77
C ALA A 6 -16.22 18.36 -19.39
N ASP A 7 -16.48 17.66 -18.28
CA ASP A 7 -16.38 18.23 -16.92
C ASP A 7 -15.63 17.28 -15.96
N ARG A 8 -14.43 16.83 -16.33
CA ARG A 8 -13.54 16.17 -15.37
C ARG A 8 -12.66 17.25 -14.79
N GLU A 9 -12.82 17.55 -13.50
CA GLU A 9 -11.84 18.33 -12.76
C GLU A 9 -10.47 17.69 -12.99
N GLU A 10 -9.65 18.32 -13.84
CA GLU A 10 -8.26 17.92 -13.95
C GLU A 10 -7.68 18.06 -12.54
N ASN A 11 -7.05 16.99 -12.07
CA ASN A 11 -6.36 16.94 -10.79
C ASN A 11 -4.86 17.19 -11.06
N PRO A 12 -4.44 18.41 -11.44
CA PRO A 12 -3.11 18.65 -12.00
C PRO A 12 -1.99 18.32 -11.01
N PHE A 13 -2.23 18.54 -9.72
CA PHE A 13 -1.23 18.30 -8.68
C PHE A 13 -1.02 16.81 -8.41
N GLU A 14 -2.08 16.02 -8.40
CA GLU A 14 -2.04 14.57 -8.24
C GLU A 14 -1.36 13.92 -9.45
N ILE A 15 -1.66 14.41 -10.67
CA ILE A 15 -1.00 13.96 -11.89
C ILE A 15 0.48 14.37 -11.91
N GLN A 16 0.81 15.57 -11.44
CA GLN A 16 2.20 16.00 -11.31
C GLN A 16 2.97 15.12 -10.31
N LEU A 17 2.39 14.83 -9.15
CA LEU A 17 2.99 13.91 -8.19
C LEU A 17 3.14 12.50 -8.76
N LEU A 18 2.15 12.03 -9.53
CA LEU A 18 2.22 10.73 -10.22
C LEU A 18 3.40 10.68 -11.19
N ASN A 19 3.64 11.76 -11.93
CA ASN A 19 4.77 11.87 -12.83
C ASN A 19 6.11 11.85 -12.08
N TYR A 20 6.21 12.56 -10.95
CA TYR A 20 7.42 12.52 -10.11
C TYR A 20 7.72 11.10 -9.61
N ILE A 21 6.70 10.38 -9.15
CA ILE A 21 6.84 9.01 -8.69
C ILE A 21 7.23 8.08 -9.85
N THR A 22 6.54 8.20 -10.99
CA THR A 22 6.77 7.34 -12.17
C THR A 22 8.17 7.53 -12.75
N ASN A 23 8.69 8.76 -12.72
CA ASN A 23 10.03 9.09 -13.19
C ASN A 23 11.12 8.85 -12.15
N ASN A 24 10.78 8.33 -10.97
CA ASN A 24 11.72 8.13 -9.86
C ASN A 24 12.48 9.41 -9.49
N GLU A 25 11.79 10.54 -9.45
CA GLU A 25 12.36 11.80 -8.99
C GLU A 25 12.92 11.66 -7.56
N PRO A 26 13.93 12.49 -7.18
CA PRO A 26 14.51 12.44 -5.85
C PRO A 26 13.46 12.52 -4.75
N VAL A 27 13.62 11.69 -3.72
CA VAL A 27 12.65 11.58 -2.63
C VAL A 27 12.41 12.92 -1.94
N ASP A 28 13.43 13.76 -1.81
CA ASP A 28 13.29 15.09 -1.21
C ASP A 28 12.43 16.04 -2.04
N THR A 29 12.48 15.92 -3.38
CA THR A 29 11.57 16.66 -4.29
C THR A 29 10.13 16.21 -4.07
N ILE A 30 9.90 14.90 -3.96
CA ILE A 30 8.57 14.32 -3.70
C ILE A 30 8.04 14.80 -2.34
N ARG A 31 8.86 14.74 -1.29
CA ARG A 31 8.50 15.23 0.06
C ARG A 31 8.21 16.74 0.05
N ALA A 32 9.03 17.54 -0.62
CA ALA A 32 8.81 18.99 -0.73
C ALA A 32 7.50 19.32 -1.46
N PHE A 33 7.18 18.56 -2.51
CA PHE A 33 5.92 18.71 -3.24
C PHE A 33 4.73 18.36 -2.34
N ILE A 34 4.74 17.22 -1.67
CA ILE A 34 3.67 16.80 -0.76
C ILE A 34 3.51 17.78 0.40
N LYS A 35 4.61 18.32 0.94
CA LYS A 35 4.55 19.35 1.98
C LYS A 35 3.83 20.61 1.50
N SER A 36 3.95 20.95 0.22
CA SER A 36 3.29 22.10 -0.39
C SER A 36 1.82 21.82 -0.75
N TYR A 37 1.52 20.57 -1.10
CA TYR A 37 0.20 20.10 -1.55
C TYR A 37 -0.21 18.80 -0.84
N PRO A 38 -0.46 18.82 0.48
CA PRO A 38 -0.68 17.61 1.28
C PRO A 38 -1.93 16.82 0.87
N GLU A 39 -2.94 17.49 0.31
CA GLU A 39 -4.18 16.89 -0.19
C GLU A 39 -3.94 15.83 -1.27
N THR A 40 -2.82 15.93 -2.02
CA THR A 40 -2.45 15.00 -3.10
C THR A 40 -2.25 13.56 -2.62
N LEU A 41 -1.97 13.35 -1.33
CA LEU A 41 -1.88 12.00 -0.74
C LEU A 41 -3.25 11.35 -0.51
N THR A 42 -4.29 12.16 -0.34
CA THR A 42 -5.65 11.71 0.02
C THR A 42 -6.60 11.72 -1.16
N ARG A 43 -6.42 12.68 -2.07
CA ARG A 43 -7.25 12.81 -3.27
C ARG A 43 -6.98 11.66 -4.22
N LYS A 44 -8.07 11.22 -4.85
CA LYS A 44 -8.03 10.12 -5.80
C LYS A 44 -7.57 10.66 -7.15
N ILE A 45 -6.66 9.95 -7.78
CA ILE A 45 -6.45 10.13 -9.22
C ILE A 45 -7.69 9.55 -9.90
N ASP A 46 -8.30 10.32 -10.78
CA ASP A 46 -9.46 9.89 -11.56
C ASP A 46 -9.11 8.75 -12.53
N TYR A 47 -10.01 8.48 -13.47
CA TYR A 47 -9.85 7.44 -14.47
C TYR A 47 -8.41 7.34 -15.05
N PRO A 48 -7.83 6.13 -15.15
CA PRO A 48 -8.45 4.82 -14.87
C PRO A 48 -8.29 4.33 -13.42
N GLU A 49 -7.63 5.09 -12.54
CA GLU A 49 -7.15 4.54 -11.27
C GLU A 49 -8.17 4.61 -10.13
N TYR A 50 -8.93 5.71 -10.04
CA TYR A 50 -9.92 5.99 -8.98
C TYR A 50 -9.40 5.76 -7.55
N LYS A 51 -8.10 5.99 -7.34
CA LYS A 51 -7.37 5.65 -6.11
C LYS A 51 -6.41 6.76 -5.72
N PRO A 52 -6.16 6.94 -4.41
CA PRO A 52 -5.05 7.77 -3.95
C PRO A 52 -3.71 7.26 -4.48
N ILE A 53 -2.79 8.19 -4.73
CA ILE A 53 -1.49 7.93 -5.37
C ILE A 53 -0.65 6.87 -4.66
N PHE A 54 -0.76 6.80 -3.34
CA PHE A 54 -0.06 5.83 -2.51
C PHE A 54 -0.40 4.38 -2.88
N TYR A 55 -1.67 4.07 -3.13
CA TYR A 55 -2.07 2.71 -3.50
C TYR A 55 -1.63 2.33 -4.91
N ILE A 56 -1.62 3.30 -5.82
CA ILE A 56 -1.11 3.13 -7.18
C ILE A 56 0.39 2.82 -7.14
N ALA A 57 1.15 3.53 -6.29
CA ALA A 57 2.56 3.27 -6.04
C ALA A 57 2.80 1.86 -5.48
N CYS A 58 1.98 1.42 -4.54
CA CYS A 58 2.09 0.10 -3.92
C CYS A 58 1.71 -1.06 -4.85
N SER A 59 0.84 -0.84 -5.83
CA SER A 59 0.40 -1.92 -6.75
C SER A 59 0.96 -1.74 -8.15
N LYS A 60 0.40 -0.81 -8.94
CA LYS A 60 0.64 -0.72 -10.39
C LYS A 60 2.09 -0.35 -10.71
N LEU A 61 2.67 0.54 -9.91
CA LEU A 61 4.03 1.04 -10.13
C LEU A 61 5.07 0.26 -9.32
N ALA A 62 4.67 -0.74 -8.55
CA ALA A 62 5.52 -1.40 -7.56
C ALA A 62 6.81 -1.98 -8.16
N LYS A 63 6.77 -2.44 -9.41
CA LYS A 63 7.92 -3.03 -10.10
C LYS A 63 8.84 -2.01 -10.77
N THR A 64 8.40 -0.75 -10.93
CA THR A 64 9.14 0.29 -11.66
C THR A 64 9.68 1.39 -10.76
N ILE A 65 9.09 1.61 -9.59
CA ILE A 65 9.50 2.68 -8.67
C ILE A 65 10.51 2.19 -7.64
N ASN A 66 11.34 3.12 -7.18
CA ASN A 66 12.22 2.92 -6.04
C ASN A 66 11.38 2.74 -4.76
N PRO A 67 11.56 1.64 -4.01
CA PRO A 67 10.80 1.41 -2.77
C PRO A 67 10.91 2.54 -1.74
N ASN A 68 12.00 3.30 -1.73
CA ASN A 68 12.19 4.46 -0.84
C ASN A 68 11.14 5.56 -1.08
N ILE A 69 10.54 5.62 -2.27
CA ILE A 69 9.42 6.52 -2.55
C ILE A 69 8.21 6.11 -1.72
N VAL A 70 7.92 4.80 -1.60
CA VAL A 70 6.81 4.31 -0.77
C VAL A 70 7.05 4.65 0.70
N GLU A 71 8.27 4.45 1.20
CA GLU A 71 8.65 4.85 2.57
C GLU A 71 8.41 6.36 2.79
N ALA A 72 8.83 7.20 1.85
CA ALA A 72 8.63 8.65 1.94
C ALA A 72 7.16 9.08 1.90
N LEU A 73 6.32 8.39 1.11
CA LEU A 73 4.87 8.64 1.10
C LEU A 73 4.26 8.32 2.48
N ILE A 74 4.68 7.22 3.11
CA ILE A 74 4.23 6.82 4.46
C ILE A 74 4.67 7.86 5.50
N GLU A 75 5.94 8.24 5.50
CA GLU A 75 6.48 9.27 6.39
C GLU A 75 5.79 10.63 6.20
N SER A 76 5.33 10.92 4.99
CA SER A 76 4.58 12.14 4.66
C SER A 76 3.09 12.05 5.02
N GLY A 77 2.64 10.95 5.62
CA GLY A 77 1.27 10.79 6.14
C GLY A 77 0.30 10.03 5.24
N ALA A 78 0.79 9.24 4.27
CA ALA A 78 -0.07 8.39 3.47
C ALA A 78 -0.88 7.43 4.37
N ASN A 79 -2.18 7.27 4.07
CA ASN A 79 -3.05 6.42 4.87
C ASN A 79 -2.90 4.95 4.44
N LEU A 80 -2.44 4.08 5.34
CA LEU A 80 -2.29 2.65 5.07
C LEU A 80 -3.62 1.87 5.13
N TYR A 81 -4.61 2.42 5.83
CA TYR A 81 -5.82 1.71 6.25
C TYR A 81 -7.09 2.22 5.59
N HIS A 82 -7.01 3.21 4.68
CA HIS A 82 -8.19 3.62 3.92
C HIS A 82 -8.64 2.48 3.01
N THR A 83 -9.95 2.30 2.96
CA THR A 83 -10.62 1.27 2.18
C THR A 83 -11.85 1.87 1.52
N ASP A 84 -12.25 1.27 0.41
CA ASP A 84 -13.53 1.55 -0.21
C ASP A 84 -14.10 0.29 -0.87
N LYS A 85 -15.40 0.33 -1.17
CA LYS A 85 -16.12 -0.79 -1.80
C LYS A 85 -15.75 -0.97 -3.27
N LEU A 86 -15.33 0.08 -3.96
CA LEU A 86 -14.88 -0.01 -5.35
C LEU A 86 -13.65 -0.93 -5.48
N HIS A 87 -12.84 -0.97 -4.42
CA HIS A 87 -11.63 -1.78 -4.32
C HIS A 87 -11.76 -2.96 -3.36
N TYR A 88 -12.97 -3.46 -3.10
CA TYR A 88 -13.17 -4.66 -2.28
C TYR A 88 -12.63 -4.55 -0.85
N ASP A 89 -12.64 -3.33 -0.30
CA ASP A 89 -12.07 -3.00 1.00
C ASP A 89 -10.56 -3.27 1.13
N LYS A 90 -9.81 -3.19 0.03
CA LYS A 90 -8.34 -3.34 0.05
C LYS A 90 -7.67 -2.19 0.81
N GLU A 91 -6.96 -2.55 1.89
CA GLU A 91 -5.93 -1.72 2.53
C GLU A 91 -4.58 -1.77 1.79
N ALA A 92 -3.60 -0.96 2.23
CA ALA A 92 -2.27 -0.87 1.62
C ALA A 92 -1.55 -2.20 1.52
N LEU A 93 -1.70 -3.05 2.53
CA LEU A 93 -1.10 -4.39 2.54
C LEU A 93 -1.54 -5.22 1.33
N HIS A 94 -2.84 -5.21 1.03
CA HIS A 94 -3.38 -5.96 -0.11
C HIS A 94 -2.88 -5.41 -1.45
N PHE A 95 -2.78 -4.07 -1.58
CA PHE A 95 -2.24 -3.46 -2.80
C PHE A 95 -0.76 -3.78 -3.00
N ALA A 96 0.05 -3.71 -1.93
CA ALA A 96 1.47 -4.07 -1.97
C ALA A 96 1.68 -5.54 -2.34
N THR A 97 0.82 -6.42 -1.83
CA THR A 97 0.82 -7.83 -2.24
C THR A 97 0.52 -8.01 -3.72
N LEU A 98 -0.48 -7.31 -4.26
CA LEU A 98 -0.81 -7.38 -5.69
C LEU A 98 0.27 -6.74 -6.58
N GLY A 99 1.01 -5.76 -6.06
CA GLY A 99 2.19 -5.22 -6.74
C GLY A 99 3.36 -6.20 -6.81
N GLY A 100 3.37 -7.21 -5.92
CA GLY A 100 4.33 -8.30 -5.94
C GLY A 100 5.78 -7.89 -5.68
N ASN A 101 6.05 -6.67 -5.22
CA ASN A 101 7.41 -6.22 -4.91
C ASN A 101 7.73 -6.50 -3.44
N ALA A 102 8.69 -7.40 -3.20
CA ALA A 102 9.02 -7.86 -1.85
C ALA A 102 9.52 -6.74 -0.93
N LYS A 103 10.27 -5.76 -1.46
CA LYS A 103 10.78 -4.62 -0.69
C LYS A 103 9.66 -3.67 -0.27
N ILE A 104 8.78 -3.31 -1.21
CA ILE A 104 7.61 -2.48 -0.92
C ILE A 104 6.71 -3.18 0.11
N LEU A 105 6.44 -4.47 -0.07
CA LEU A 105 5.65 -5.24 0.87
C LEU A 105 6.28 -5.23 2.28
N GLN A 106 7.61 -5.39 2.37
CA GLN A 106 8.31 -5.33 3.66
C GLN A 106 8.20 -3.95 4.32
N ILE A 107 8.31 -2.85 3.56
CA ILE A 107 8.12 -1.48 4.06
C ILE A 107 6.71 -1.32 4.63
N ILE A 108 5.70 -1.80 3.91
CA ILE A 108 4.30 -1.76 4.39
C ILE A 108 4.17 -2.57 5.69
N ILE A 109 4.62 -3.83 5.72
CA ILE A 109 4.52 -4.69 6.90
C ILE A 109 5.15 -4.03 8.14
N LYS A 110 6.33 -3.42 8.00
CA LYS A 110 7.02 -2.70 9.09
C LYS A 110 6.26 -1.47 9.59
N SER A 111 5.45 -0.87 8.72
CA SER A 111 4.69 0.36 9.01
C SER A 111 3.27 0.09 9.51
N LEU A 112 2.81 -1.16 9.44
CA LEU A 112 1.48 -1.55 9.91
C LEU A 112 1.42 -1.68 11.42
N LYS A 113 0.22 -1.42 11.96
CA LYS A 113 -0.10 -1.84 13.32
C LYS A 113 -0.13 -3.38 13.39
N PRO A 114 0.32 -3.97 14.51
CA PRO A 114 0.48 -5.43 14.60
C PRO A 114 -0.83 -6.22 14.36
N ASP A 115 -1.99 -5.66 14.75
CA ASP A 115 -3.31 -6.25 14.57
C ASP A 115 -3.83 -6.23 13.11
N LYS A 116 -3.14 -5.51 12.21
CA LYS A 116 -3.60 -5.28 10.84
C LYS A 116 -3.05 -6.26 9.80
N ILE A 117 -2.09 -7.10 10.15
CA ILE A 117 -1.46 -8.05 9.20
C ILE A 117 -2.47 -9.05 8.59
N ASN A 118 -3.50 -9.42 9.35
CA ASN A 118 -4.54 -10.36 8.93
C ASN A 118 -5.86 -9.66 8.56
N SER A 119 -5.83 -8.36 8.26
CA SER A 119 -7.01 -7.64 7.78
C SER A 119 -7.54 -8.29 6.51
N LEU A 120 -8.86 -8.24 6.33
CA LEU A 120 -9.55 -8.91 5.22
C LEU A 120 -9.97 -7.91 4.15
N SER A 121 -9.70 -8.26 2.90
CA SER A 121 -10.24 -7.65 1.69
C SER A 121 -11.14 -8.67 0.99
N ASN A 122 -12.45 -8.46 1.00
CA ASN A 122 -13.43 -9.41 0.45
C ASN A 122 -13.14 -10.85 0.89
N GLU A 123 -13.10 -11.06 2.22
CA GLU A 123 -12.82 -12.35 2.89
C GLU A 123 -11.41 -12.93 2.70
N ASN A 124 -10.53 -12.23 1.99
CA ASN A 124 -9.16 -12.68 1.76
C ASN A 124 -8.17 -11.85 2.57
N THR A 125 -7.26 -12.53 3.29
CA THR A 125 -6.04 -11.90 3.80
C THR A 125 -5.11 -11.57 2.64
N ALA A 126 -4.11 -10.73 2.90
CA ALA A 126 -3.02 -10.50 1.94
C ALA A 126 -2.35 -11.81 1.49
N LEU A 127 -2.09 -12.76 2.40
CA LEU A 127 -1.50 -14.06 2.03
C LEU A 127 -2.43 -14.87 1.11
N ASN A 128 -3.72 -14.91 1.39
CA ASN A 128 -4.69 -15.61 0.55
C ASN A 128 -4.76 -14.99 -0.86
N LEU A 129 -4.75 -13.65 -0.95
CA LEU A 129 -4.70 -12.94 -2.22
C LEU A 129 -3.42 -13.25 -3.00
N LEU A 130 -2.26 -13.28 -2.34
CA LEU A 130 -0.99 -13.62 -2.99
C LEU A 130 -1.03 -15.02 -3.61
N ILE A 131 -1.54 -16.01 -2.88
CA ILE A 131 -1.62 -17.38 -3.37
C ILE A 131 -2.61 -17.51 -4.54
N LYS A 132 -3.70 -16.73 -4.51
CA LYS A 132 -4.76 -16.80 -5.53
C LYS A 132 -4.43 -16.03 -6.81
N GLU A 133 -3.84 -14.85 -6.68
CA GLU A 133 -3.68 -13.87 -7.77
C GLU A 133 -2.21 -13.59 -8.12
N GLY A 134 -1.26 -13.98 -7.26
CA GLY A 134 0.15 -13.75 -7.47
C GLY A 134 0.74 -14.61 -8.59
N ASN A 135 1.75 -14.07 -9.26
CA ASN A 135 2.49 -14.80 -10.28
C ASN A 135 3.61 -15.62 -9.61
N SER A 136 3.49 -16.95 -9.59
CA SER A 136 4.50 -17.84 -9.01
C SER A 136 5.85 -17.82 -9.73
N GLU A 137 5.90 -17.30 -10.95
CA GLU A 137 7.13 -17.13 -11.73
C GLU A 137 7.88 -15.83 -11.38
N ASP A 138 7.25 -14.91 -10.65
CA ASP A 138 7.90 -13.68 -10.20
C ASP A 138 8.96 -14.03 -9.14
N SER A 139 10.17 -13.48 -9.30
CA SER A 139 11.28 -13.72 -8.37
C SER A 139 10.94 -13.35 -6.93
N ASP A 140 10.08 -12.35 -6.75
CA ASP A 140 9.70 -11.83 -5.43
C ASP A 140 8.57 -12.64 -4.78
N PHE A 141 7.93 -13.58 -5.51
CA PHE A 141 6.75 -14.29 -5.04
C PHE A 141 7.00 -15.05 -3.73
N ILE A 142 8.09 -15.82 -3.69
CA ILE A 142 8.47 -16.60 -2.50
C ILE A 142 8.86 -15.68 -1.34
N GLU A 143 9.59 -14.60 -1.61
CA GLU A 143 9.95 -13.61 -0.58
C GLU A 143 8.71 -12.94 0.03
N CYS A 144 7.72 -12.60 -0.81
CA CYS A 144 6.46 -12.03 -0.35
C CYS A 144 5.68 -13.01 0.55
N ILE A 145 5.61 -14.30 0.19
CA ILE A 145 5.02 -15.34 1.02
C ILE A 145 5.74 -15.42 2.37
N GLN A 146 7.08 -15.45 2.34
CA GLN A 146 7.88 -15.51 3.55
C GLN A 146 7.60 -14.31 4.45
N PHE A 147 7.58 -13.08 3.93
CA PHE A 147 7.31 -11.90 4.77
C PHE A 147 5.93 -11.95 5.43
N LEU A 148 4.89 -12.36 4.69
CA LEU A 148 3.54 -12.44 5.23
C LEU A 148 3.40 -13.55 6.29
N ILE A 149 4.01 -14.72 6.07
CA ILE A 149 4.04 -15.80 7.07
C ILE A 149 4.78 -15.36 8.33
N HIS A 150 5.98 -14.80 8.19
CA HIS A 150 6.77 -14.37 9.35
C HIS A 150 6.07 -13.27 10.14
N ALA A 151 5.45 -12.29 9.46
CA ALA A 151 4.69 -11.24 10.12
C ALA A 151 3.45 -11.78 10.84
N GLY A 152 2.74 -12.73 10.23
CA GLY A 152 1.59 -13.43 10.82
C GLY A 152 1.94 -14.32 12.03
N ILE A 153 3.11 -14.96 12.02
CA ILE A 153 3.59 -15.75 13.17
C ILE A 153 4.07 -14.83 14.29
N LEU A 154 4.78 -13.75 13.95
CA LEU A 154 5.29 -12.79 14.92
C LEU A 154 4.15 -12.17 15.75
N ILE A 155 3.00 -11.87 15.13
CA ILE A 155 1.85 -11.34 15.86
C ILE A 155 1.27 -12.36 16.86
N LEU A 156 1.20 -13.64 16.50
CA LEU A 156 0.73 -14.70 17.42
C LEU A 156 1.63 -14.79 18.66
N ILE A 157 2.95 -14.71 18.48
CA ILE A 157 3.92 -14.73 19.58
C ILE A 157 3.69 -13.52 20.51
N ILE A 158 3.52 -12.32 19.96
CA ILE A 158 3.25 -11.11 20.76
C ILE A 158 1.96 -11.27 21.55
N ILE A 159 0.86 -11.69 20.93
CA ILE A 159 -0.43 -11.89 21.61
C ILE A 159 -0.29 -12.89 22.76
N ILE A 160 0.40 -14.02 22.54
CA ILE A 160 0.66 -15.01 23.59
C ILE A 160 1.45 -14.37 24.74
N ILE A 161 2.54 -13.65 24.45
CA ILE A 161 3.35 -13.00 25.48
C ILE A 161 2.50 -11.99 26.28
N ILE A 162 1.70 -11.15 25.61
CA ILE A 162 0.91 -10.11 26.27
C ILE A 162 -0.19 -10.75 27.13
N TYR A 163 -0.84 -11.81 26.61
CA TYR A 163 -1.81 -12.60 27.36
C TYR A 163 -1.19 -13.22 28.62
N TYR A 164 -0.03 -13.87 28.50
CA TYR A 164 0.69 -14.43 29.64
C TYR A 164 1.08 -13.36 30.65
N ILE A 165 1.69 -12.25 30.22
CA ILE A 165 2.06 -11.15 31.12
C ILE A 165 0.82 -10.65 31.87
N SER A 166 -0.29 -10.35 31.17
CA SER A 166 -1.52 -9.84 31.81
C SER A 166 -2.17 -10.83 32.80
N LYS A 167 -2.01 -12.13 32.58
CA LYS A 167 -2.52 -13.19 33.47
C LYS A 167 -1.66 -13.36 34.73
N TYR A 168 -0.35 -13.13 34.63
CA TYR A 168 0.60 -13.38 35.73
C TYR A 168 1.14 -12.10 36.42
N THR A 169 0.67 -10.92 36.03
CA THR A 169 0.96 -9.63 36.70
C THR A 169 -0.25 -9.04 37.44
N ARG A 170 -1.29 -9.84 37.69
CA ARG A 170 -2.42 -9.50 38.58
C ARG A 170 -2.43 -10.36 39.84
#